data_AF-G1STS9-F1
#
_entry.id   AF-G1STS9-F1
#
_cell.length_a   1.000
_cell.length_b   1.000
_cell.length_c   1.000
_cell.angle_alpha   90.00
_cell.angle_beta   90.00
_cell.angle_gamma   90.00
#
_symmetry.space_group_name_H-M   'P 1'
#
loop_
_entity.id
_entity.type
_entity.pdbx_description
1 polymer ?
#
loop_
_entity_poly.entity_id
_entity_poly.type
_entity_poly.pdbx_seq_one_letter_code
_entity_poly.pdbx_strand_id
1 'polypeptide(L)'
;MALRFAHSLRWCRWGVKRLGGVAAEARRGVSFKLEEKTAHSSLALFKGDTGVKYGLVGLEPSKVALNTERFREWAVVLADTAVTSGRHYWEVTVKRSQQFRIGVADVDMSRDSCIGADDRSWVFSYAQRKWHTMLANEKAPIEGIGQPEKVGLLLEYEAQKLSLVDVNQVSVIYTLQTDFRGPVVPAFALWDGELLTHSGLEVPKGL
;
A
#
# COMPACT_ATOMS: atom_id res chain seq x y z
N MET A 1 34.19 -49.18 14.02
CA MET A 1 34.91 -48.05 13.40
C MET A 1 33.87 -47.16 12.74
N ALA A 2 33.34 -46.18 13.48
CA ALA A 2 32.24 -45.33 13.06
C ALA A 2 32.75 -43.91 12.83
N LEU A 3 32.72 -43.44 11.59
CA LEU A 3 33.04 -42.07 11.20
C LEU A 3 31.76 -41.24 11.26
N ARG A 4 31.68 -40.31 12.21
CA ARG A 4 30.64 -39.27 12.28
C ARG A 4 31.14 -38.05 11.49
N PHE A 5 30.45 -37.71 10.40
CA PHE A 5 30.57 -36.41 9.75
C PHE A 5 29.76 -35.40 10.56
N ALA A 6 30.43 -34.42 11.16
CA ALA A 6 29.81 -33.25 11.77
C ALA A 6 29.78 -32.12 10.74
N HIS A 7 28.58 -31.72 10.29
CA HIS A 7 28.39 -30.49 9.55
C HIS A 7 28.41 -29.29 10.52
N SER A 8 29.32 -28.35 10.28
CA SER A 8 29.41 -27.11 11.03
C SER A 8 28.24 -26.19 10.68
N LEU A 9 27.34 -25.95 11.63
CA LEU A 9 26.45 -24.79 11.60
C LEU A 9 27.26 -23.59 12.13
N ARG A 10 27.54 -22.61 11.25
CA ARG A 10 28.11 -21.32 11.68
C ARG A 10 26.98 -20.50 12.29
N TRP A 11 26.99 -20.42 13.61
CA TRP A 11 26.19 -19.46 14.36
C TRP A 11 26.88 -18.10 14.26
N CYS A 12 26.28 -17.14 13.54
CA CYS A 12 26.66 -15.74 13.71
C CYS A 12 26.13 -15.26 15.07
N ARG A 13 27.07 -15.10 16.01
CA ARG A 13 26.89 -14.45 17.30
C ARG A 13 26.47 -13.00 17.09
N TRP A 14 25.25 -12.64 17.46
CA TRP A 14 24.90 -11.25 17.75
C TRP A 14 25.04 -11.03 19.25
N GLY A 15 26.01 -10.19 19.63
CA GLY A 15 26.26 -9.83 21.02
C GLY A 15 25.13 -8.94 21.55
N VAL A 16 24.53 -9.36 22.67
CA VAL A 16 23.57 -8.54 23.41
C VAL A 16 24.36 -7.52 24.22
N LYS A 17 24.30 -6.24 23.85
CA LYS A 17 24.55 -5.15 24.79
C LYS A 17 23.22 -4.62 25.29
N ARG A 18 22.96 -4.86 26.57
CA ARG A 18 21.88 -4.23 27.33
C ARG A 18 22.37 -2.83 27.73
N LEU A 19 21.72 -1.79 27.24
CA LEU A 19 21.77 -0.45 27.83
C LEU A 19 20.35 0.08 27.91
N GLY A 20 19.98 0.48 29.12
CA GLY A 20 18.66 0.96 29.47
C GLY A 20 18.37 2.37 28.95
N GLY A 21 17.08 2.67 28.91
CA GLY A 21 16.49 3.92 28.46
C GLY A 21 15.29 3.60 27.60
N VAL A 22 14.09 3.68 28.15
CA VAL A 22 12.87 3.79 27.33
C VAL A 22 12.88 5.20 26.77
N ALA A 23 13.66 5.41 25.71
CA ALA A 23 13.43 6.54 24.83
C ALA A 23 12.06 6.31 24.22
N ALA A 24 11.12 7.22 24.44
CA ALA A 24 9.89 7.25 23.67
C ALA A 24 10.31 7.34 22.20
N GLU A 25 10.22 6.23 21.47
CA GLU A 25 10.38 6.24 20.03
C GLU A 25 9.36 7.24 19.51
N ALA A 26 9.85 8.32 18.90
CA ALA A 26 9.01 9.21 18.13
C ALA A 26 8.19 8.31 17.19
N ARG A 27 6.87 8.36 17.32
CA ARG A 27 5.92 7.58 16.53
C ARG A 27 6.00 8.04 15.06
N ARG A 28 7.06 7.66 14.35
CA ARG A 28 7.22 7.94 12.93
C ARG A 28 6.20 7.08 12.19
N GLY A 29 5.39 7.70 11.35
CA GLY A 29 4.47 6.95 10.48
C GLY A 29 5.24 6.11 9.47
N VAL A 30 4.53 5.16 8.86
CA VAL A 30 5.08 4.30 7.81
C VAL A 30 5.67 5.15 6.68
N SER A 31 6.95 4.93 6.37
CA SER A 31 7.61 5.47 5.17
C SER A 31 7.83 4.31 4.20
N PHE A 32 7.46 4.51 2.95
CA PHE A 32 7.49 3.47 1.93
C PHE A 32 7.75 4.06 0.55
N LYS A 33 8.25 3.20 -0.35
CA LYS A 33 8.29 3.41 -1.80
C LYS A 33 7.36 2.42 -2.49
N LEU A 34 7.08 2.70 -3.76
CA LEU A 34 6.40 1.79 -4.68
C LEU A 34 7.39 0.76 -5.19
N GLU A 35 6.99 -0.51 -5.17
CA GLU A 35 7.87 -1.63 -5.47
C GLU A 35 7.78 -1.98 -6.95
N GLU A 36 8.83 -1.66 -7.72
CA GLU A 36 8.87 -1.81 -9.19
C GLU A 36 8.63 -3.25 -9.62
N LYS A 37 9.11 -4.24 -8.86
CA LYS A 37 8.91 -5.66 -9.18
C LYS A 37 7.43 -6.07 -9.12
N THR A 38 6.60 -5.36 -8.36
CA THR A 38 5.15 -5.62 -8.31
C THR A 38 4.40 -4.88 -9.41
N ALA A 39 4.87 -3.70 -9.83
CA ALA A 39 4.14 -2.83 -10.75
C ALA A 39 3.80 -3.49 -12.09
N HIS A 40 2.56 -3.41 -12.54
CA HIS A 40 2.21 -3.82 -13.89
C HIS A 40 3.02 -3.07 -14.96
N SER A 41 3.25 -3.68 -16.13
CA SER A 41 4.06 -3.06 -17.20
C SER A 41 3.47 -1.74 -17.71
N SER A 42 2.15 -1.53 -17.64
CA SER A 42 1.51 -0.24 -17.97
C SER A 42 1.81 0.90 -16.99
N LEU A 43 2.53 0.62 -15.89
CA LEU A 43 2.84 1.59 -14.85
C LEU A 43 4.33 1.94 -14.87
N ALA A 44 4.62 3.23 -14.94
CA ALA A 44 5.97 3.77 -14.81
C ALA A 44 6.12 4.48 -13.47
N LEU A 45 7.09 4.04 -12.67
CA LEU A 45 7.44 4.70 -11.41
C LEU A 45 8.22 5.98 -11.70
N PHE A 46 8.05 6.99 -10.84
CA PHE A 46 8.77 8.26 -10.96
C PHE A 46 8.99 8.91 -9.58
N LYS A 47 9.80 9.97 -9.56
CA LYS A 47 10.12 10.76 -8.35
C LYS A 47 10.67 9.90 -7.20
N GLY A 48 11.67 9.08 -7.52
CA GLY A 48 12.32 8.20 -6.54
C GLY A 48 11.34 7.16 -5.97
N ASP A 49 10.52 6.58 -6.85
CA ASP A 49 9.58 5.50 -6.56
C ASP A 49 8.47 5.88 -5.57
N THR A 50 8.13 7.16 -5.50
CA THR A 50 6.99 7.64 -4.70
C THR A 50 5.76 7.92 -5.55
N GLY A 51 5.93 8.02 -6.87
CA GLY A 51 4.84 8.22 -7.81
C GLY A 51 4.77 7.14 -8.87
N VAL A 52 3.58 6.96 -9.41
CA VAL A 52 3.30 6.04 -10.53
C VAL A 52 2.42 6.71 -11.56
N LYS A 53 2.73 6.49 -12.83
CA LYS A 53 2.00 7.04 -13.97
C LYS A 53 1.54 5.91 -14.89
N TYR A 54 0.29 6.02 -15.35
CA TYR A 54 -0.23 5.10 -16.35
C TYR A 54 0.26 5.47 -17.76
N GLY A 55 0.82 4.49 -18.46
CA GLY A 55 1.22 4.57 -19.86
C GLY A 55 0.30 3.73 -20.75
N LEU A 56 -0.20 4.30 -21.84
CA LEU A 56 -1.02 3.59 -22.84
C LEU A 56 -0.24 2.45 -23.51
N VAL A 57 1.05 2.67 -23.73
CA VAL A 57 2.00 1.63 -24.11
C VAL A 57 2.74 1.27 -22.84
N GLY A 58 2.56 0.04 -22.35
CA GLY A 58 3.32 -0.45 -21.22
C GLY A 58 4.82 -0.48 -21.50
N LEU A 59 5.61 -0.67 -20.45
CA LEU A 59 7.04 -0.89 -20.56
C LEU A 59 7.30 -2.07 -21.51
N GLU A 60 8.26 -1.85 -22.41
CA GLU A 60 8.72 -2.87 -23.35
C GLU A 60 9.01 -4.19 -22.61
N PRO A 61 8.52 -5.34 -23.08
CA PRO A 61 8.74 -6.63 -22.40
C PRO A 61 10.22 -6.92 -22.11
N SER A 62 11.13 -6.46 -22.98
CA SER A 62 12.58 -6.60 -22.79
C SER A 62 13.16 -5.77 -21.63
N LYS A 63 12.45 -4.71 -21.21
CA LYS A 63 12.81 -3.85 -20.07
C LYS A 63 12.16 -4.32 -18.76
N VAL A 64 11.26 -5.30 -18.84
CA VAL A 64 10.54 -5.83 -17.68
C VAL A 64 11.14 -7.18 -17.31
N ALA A 65 11.81 -7.25 -16.16
CA ALA A 65 12.30 -8.53 -15.65
C ALA A 65 11.13 -9.50 -15.42
N LEU A 66 11.27 -10.73 -15.92
CA LEU A 66 10.36 -11.83 -15.62
C LEU A 66 10.42 -12.09 -14.12
N ASN A 67 9.33 -11.81 -13.42
CA ASN A 67 9.18 -12.14 -12.02
C ASN A 67 7.72 -12.57 -11.73
N THR A 68 7.53 -13.32 -10.66
CA THR A 68 6.21 -13.83 -10.22
C THR A 68 5.49 -12.85 -9.29
N GLU A 69 6.16 -11.78 -8.86
CA GLU A 69 5.60 -10.76 -7.96
C GLU A 69 4.82 -9.67 -8.71
N ARG A 70 5.01 -9.58 -10.03
CA ARG A 70 4.43 -8.55 -10.89
C ARG A 70 2.98 -8.85 -11.22
N PHE A 71 2.13 -7.83 -11.10
CA PHE A 71 0.78 -7.90 -11.66
C PHE A 71 0.86 -7.94 -13.20
N ARG A 72 0.12 -8.87 -13.81
CA ARG A 72 0.17 -9.11 -15.28
C ARG A 72 -1.06 -8.63 -16.02
N GLU A 73 -2.22 -8.70 -15.36
CA GLU A 73 -3.51 -8.36 -15.98
C GLU A 73 -4.02 -6.98 -15.54
N TRP A 74 -3.62 -6.54 -14.34
CA TRP A 74 -4.18 -5.35 -13.71
C TRP A 74 -3.10 -4.32 -13.46
N ALA A 75 -3.38 -3.06 -13.80
CA ALA A 75 -2.50 -1.92 -13.57
C ALA A 75 -2.40 -1.57 -12.07
N VAL A 76 -1.73 -2.44 -11.31
CA VAL A 76 -1.57 -2.40 -9.85
C VAL A 76 -0.09 -2.30 -9.50
N VAL A 77 0.21 -1.62 -8.40
CA VAL A 77 1.52 -1.56 -7.75
C VAL A 77 1.34 -1.59 -6.22
N LEU A 78 2.23 -2.29 -5.52
CA LEU A 78 2.28 -2.34 -4.07
C LEU A 78 3.46 -1.52 -3.53
N ALA A 79 3.36 -1.12 -2.27
CA ALA A 79 4.46 -0.52 -1.54
C ALA A 79 5.43 -1.58 -0.98
N ASP A 80 6.66 -1.16 -0.70
CA ASP A 80 7.78 -2.01 -0.24
C ASP A 80 7.81 -2.28 1.28
N THR A 81 6.97 -1.59 2.05
CA THR A 81 7.02 -1.61 3.52
C THR A 81 5.70 -2.11 4.08
N ALA A 82 5.77 -3.27 4.76
CA ALA A 82 4.61 -3.89 5.38
C ALA A 82 4.30 -3.28 6.76
N VAL A 83 3.00 -3.16 7.05
CA VAL A 83 2.46 -2.76 8.34
C VAL A 83 1.91 -3.99 9.05
N THR A 84 2.28 -4.13 10.32
CA THR A 84 1.90 -5.26 11.19
C THR A 84 1.32 -4.83 12.53
N SER A 85 1.29 -3.53 12.81
CA SER A 85 0.79 -2.95 14.07
C SER A 85 0.70 -1.43 13.96
N GLY A 86 -0.07 -0.82 14.85
CA GLY A 86 -0.12 0.62 15.08
C GLY A 86 -1.05 1.41 14.16
N ARG A 87 -0.93 2.74 14.28
CA ARG A 87 -1.67 3.72 13.49
C ARG A 87 -0.71 4.39 12.51
N HIS A 88 -1.06 4.35 11.22
CA HIS A 88 -0.23 4.85 10.14
C HIS A 88 -1.04 5.76 9.23
N TYR A 89 -0.41 6.84 8.79
CA TYR A 89 -1.04 7.82 7.91
C TYR A 89 -0.16 8.11 6.71
N TRP A 90 -0.77 8.18 5.54
CA TRP A 90 -0.13 8.67 4.33
C TRP A 90 -1.15 9.41 3.47
N GLU A 91 -0.65 10.32 2.64
CA GLU A 91 -1.48 11.05 1.68
C GLU A 91 -1.21 10.57 0.26
N VAL A 92 -2.22 10.73 -0.59
CA VAL A 92 -2.16 10.41 -2.00
C VAL A 92 -2.66 11.59 -2.81
N THR A 93 -1.80 12.13 -3.66
CA THR A 93 -2.17 13.11 -4.68
C THR A 93 -2.48 12.41 -5.99
N VAL A 94 -3.63 12.69 -6.58
CA VAL A 94 -4.04 12.12 -7.87
C VAL A 94 -4.17 13.23 -8.90
N LYS A 95 -3.58 13.04 -10.07
CA LYS A 95 -3.62 14.03 -11.16
C LYS A 95 -4.02 13.37 -12.47
N ARG A 96 -4.91 14.05 -13.21
CA ARG A 96 -5.34 13.65 -14.57
C ARG A 96 -5.88 12.21 -14.64
N SER A 97 -6.43 11.70 -13.55
CA SER A 97 -7.05 10.39 -13.47
C SER A 97 -8.53 10.53 -13.15
N GLN A 98 -9.36 9.72 -13.78
CA GLN A 98 -10.80 9.57 -13.51
C GLN A 98 -11.14 8.16 -13.03
N GLN A 99 -10.17 7.25 -12.98
CA GLN A 99 -10.34 5.88 -12.54
C GLN A 99 -9.12 5.37 -11.79
N PHE A 100 -9.28 5.14 -10.48
CA PHE A 100 -8.22 4.59 -9.63
C PHE A 100 -8.78 3.84 -8.41
N ARG A 101 -7.91 3.06 -7.76
CA ARG A 101 -8.16 2.43 -6.46
C ARG A 101 -6.96 2.67 -5.56
N ILE A 102 -7.22 2.98 -4.29
CA ILE A 102 -6.22 3.25 -3.26
C ILE A 102 -6.61 2.57 -1.97
N GLY A 103 -5.66 1.93 -1.28
CA GLY A 103 -5.94 1.28 -0.01
C GLY A 103 -4.78 0.45 0.48
N VAL A 104 -5.10 -0.71 1.05
CA VAL A 104 -4.11 -1.69 1.50
C VAL A 104 -4.46 -3.08 0.98
N ALA A 105 -3.46 -3.93 0.86
CA ALA A 105 -3.62 -5.34 0.52
C ALA A 105 -2.69 -6.19 1.37
N ASP A 106 -3.05 -7.46 1.55
CA ASP A 106 -2.15 -8.46 2.09
C ASP A 106 -0.91 -8.57 1.21
N VAL A 107 0.26 -8.72 1.84
CA VAL A 107 1.57 -8.77 1.13
C VAL A 107 1.61 -9.84 0.04
N ASP A 108 0.89 -10.94 0.24
CA ASP A 108 0.84 -12.15 -0.60
C ASP A 108 -0.44 -12.24 -1.46
N MET A 109 -1.20 -11.15 -1.62
CA MET A 109 -2.37 -11.14 -2.50
C MET A 109 -2.03 -11.66 -3.91
N SER A 110 -2.98 -12.34 -4.55
CA SER A 110 -2.79 -12.87 -5.90
C SER A 110 -2.37 -11.77 -6.88
N ARG A 111 -1.35 -12.04 -7.70
CA ARG A 111 -0.88 -11.12 -8.75
C ARG A 111 -1.73 -11.15 -10.02
N ASP A 112 -2.72 -12.05 -10.06
CA ASP A 112 -3.72 -12.16 -11.13
C ASP A 112 -5.04 -11.43 -10.77
N SER A 113 -5.15 -10.93 -9.54
CA SER A 113 -6.33 -10.21 -9.02
C SER A 113 -6.07 -8.70 -8.98
N CYS A 114 -7.13 -7.90 -9.13
CA CYS A 114 -7.06 -6.46 -8.90
C CYS A 114 -7.40 -6.16 -7.43
N ILE A 115 -6.79 -5.14 -6.84
CA ILE A 115 -7.12 -4.72 -5.47
C ILE A 115 -8.61 -4.36 -5.34
N GLY A 116 -9.25 -4.85 -4.28
CA GLY A 116 -10.69 -4.79 -4.02
C GLY A 116 -11.51 -5.91 -4.66
N ALA A 117 -10.91 -6.76 -5.51
CA ALA A 117 -11.64 -7.85 -6.17
C ALA A 117 -11.73 -9.14 -5.34
N ASP A 118 -10.86 -9.29 -4.34
CA ASP A 118 -10.80 -10.42 -3.42
C ASP A 118 -10.92 -9.97 -1.96
N ASP A 119 -10.88 -10.92 -1.03
CA ASP A 119 -10.91 -10.69 0.42
C ASP A 119 -9.51 -10.39 1.00
N ARG A 120 -8.50 -10.18 0.14
CA ARG A 120 -7.11 -9.91 0.52
C ARG A 120 -6.74 -8.44 0.34
N SER A 121 -7.72 -7.59 0.06
CA SER A 121 -7.48 -6.17 -0.21
C SER A 121 -8.69 -5.30 0.13
N TRP A 122 -8.42 -4.14 0.76
CA TRP A 122 -9.42 -3.20 1.25
C TRP A 122 -9.11 -1.83 0.67
N VAL A 123 -10.00 -1.33 -0.19
CA VAL A 123 -9.70 -0.13 -0.97
C VAL A 123 -10.86 0.84 -1.09
N PHE A 124 -10.51 2.09 -1.35
CA PHE A 124 -11.41 3.11 -1.87
C PHE A 124 -11.21 3.20 -3.38
N SER A 125 -12.31 3.16 -4.13
CA SER A 125 -12.32 3.30 -5.59
C SER A 125 -12.97 4.61 -6.00
N TYR A 126 -12.32 5.31 -6.93
CA TYR A 126 -12.91 6.45 -7.61
C TYR A 126 -13.13 6.10 -9.08
N ALA A 127 -14.36 6.21 -9.55
CA ALA A 127 -14.73 6.02 -10.95
C ALA A 127 -16.03 6.76 -11.26
N GLN A 128 -16.17 7.26 -12.49
CA GLN A 128 -17.39 7.97 -12.93
C GLN A 128 -17.79 9.10 -11.97
N ARG A 129 -16.79 9.82 -11.45
CA ARG A 129 -16.95 10.91 -10.49
C ARG A 129 -17.57 10.54 -9.14
N LYS A 130 -17.48 9.26 -8.76
CA LYS A 130 -18.05 8.74 -7.52
C LYS A 130 -17.04 7.91 -6.75
N TRP A 131 -16.99 8.12 -5.44
CA TRP A 131 -16.22 7.32 -4.51
C TRP A 131 -17.02 6.12 -4.03
N HIS A 132 -16.32 5.03 -3.80
CA HIS A 132 -16.88 3.80 -3.25
C HIS A 132 -15.87 3.11 -2.36
N THR A 133 -16.35 2.34 -1.38
CA THR A 133 -15.55 1.24 -0.83
C THR A 133 -15.54 0.07 -1.79
N MET A 134 -14.50 -0.76 -1.72
CA MET A 134 -14.45 -2.01 -2.46
C MET A 134 -13.66 -3.08 -1.69
N LEU A 135 -14.27 -4.26 -1.55
CA LEU A 135 -13.73 -5.47 -0.92
C LEU A 135 -14.47 -6.67 -1.52
N ALA A 136 -13.77 -7.75 -1.87
CA ALA A 136 -14.36 -8.97 -2.40
C ALA A 136 -15.36 -8.74 -3.56
N ASN A 137 -15.04 -7.80 -4.47
CA ASN A 137 -15.91 -7.30 -5.56
C ASN A 137 -17.22 -6.61 -5.12
N GLU A 138 -17.50 -6.53 -3.83
CA GLU A 138 -18.60 -5.73 -3.31
C GLU A 138 -18.22 -4.24 -3.32
N LYS A 139 -19.20 -3.40 -3.64
CA LYS A 139 -19.00 -1.96 -3.83
C LYS A 139 -20.10 -1.19 -3.15
N ALA A 140 -19.76 -0.29 -2.23
CA ALA A 140 -20.72 0.60 -1.58
C ALA A 140 -20.37 2.08 -1.86
N PRO A 141 -21.35 2.93 -2.21
CA PRO A 141 -21.08 4.33 -2.51
C PRO A 141 -20.65 5.12 -1.26
N ILE A 142 -19.76 6.08 -1.46
CA ILE A 142 -19.36 7.07 -0.46
C ILE A 142 -19.86 8.42 -0.96
N GLU A 143 -20.72 9.06 -0.16
CA GLU A 143 -21.31 10.36 -0.48
C GLU A 143 -20.52 11.51 0.16
N GLY A 144 -20.78 12.74 -0.28
CA GLY A 144 -20.21 13.94 0.34
C GLY A 144 -18.74 14.22 0.00
N ILE A 145 -18.11 13.42 -0.86
CA ILE A 145 -16.73 13.62 -1.32
C ILE A 145 -16.70 13.87 -2.84
N GLY A 146 -16.13 15.01 -3.24
CA GLY A 146 -15.92 15.38 -4.64
C GLY A 146 -14.76 14.61 -5.30
N GLN A 147 -14.11 15.19 -6.30
CA GLN A 147 -12.80 14.73 -6.75
C GLN A 147 -11.70 15.50 -5.99
N PRO A 148 -11.18 14.98 -4.87
CA PRO A 148 -10.06 15.63 -4.21
C PRO A 148 -8.78 15.44 -5.03
N GLU A 149 -8.01 16.51 -5.20
CA GLU A 149 -6.64 16.43 -5.74
C GLU A 149 -5.73 15.62 -4.82
N LYS A 150 -6.07 15.55 -3.52
CA LYS A 150 -5.31 14.88 -2.48
C LYS A 150 -6.24 14.33 -1.39
N VAL A 151 -6.00 13.09 -0.98
CA VAL A 151 -6.70 12.41 0.14
C VAL A 151 -5.71 11.80 1.10
N GLY A 152 -6.12 11.61 2.34
CA GLY A 152 -5.38 10.83 3.33
C GLY A 152 -5.94 9.42 3.46
N LEU A 153 -5.07 8.48 3.81
CA LEU A 153 -5.47 7.17 4.33
C LEU A 153 -4.93 7.03 5.75
N LEU A 154 -5.82 6.66 6.67
CA LEU A 154 -5.47 6.30 8.04
C LEU A 154 -5.71 4.81 8.22
N LEU A 155 -4.64 4.07 8.48
CA LEU A 155 -4.66 2.65 8.82
C LEU A 155 -4.54 2.51 10.34
N GLU A 156 -5.50 1.85 10.97
CA GLU A 156 -5.46 1.49 12.38
C GLU A 156 -5.48 -0.04 12.49
N TYR A 157 -4.29 -0.63 12.56
CA TYR A 157 -4.12 -2.07 12.35
C TYR A 157 -4.85 -2.90 13.39
N GLU A 158 -4.66 -2.63 14.69
CA GLU A 158 -5.31 -3.36 15.77
C GLU A 158 -6.82 -3.12 15.80
N ALA A 159 -7.27 -1.95 15.34
CA ALA A 159 -8.69 -1.61 15.28
C ALA A 159 -9.39 -2.15 14.02
N GLN A 160 -8.64 -2.78 13.10
CA GLN A 160 -9.15 -3.33 11.84
C GLN A 160 -9.89 -2.28 11.00
N LYS A 161 -9.24 -1.12 10.82
CA LYS A 161 -9.83 0.02 10.11
C LYS A 161 -8.88 0.58 9.06
N LEU A 162 -9.45 0.85 7.90
CA LEU A 162 -8.87 1.74 6.90
C LEU A 162 -9.84 2.91 6.67
N SER A 163 -9.39 4.13 6.93
CA SER A 163 -10.20 5.33 6.80
C SER A 163 -9.73 6.22 5.66
N LEU A 164 -10.67 6.74 4.88
CA LEU A 164 -10.46 7.80 3.89
C LEU A 164 -10.59 9.14 4.60
N VAL A 165 -9.62 10.03 4.41
CA VAL A 165 -9.50 11.30 5.14
C VAL A 165 -9.52 12.48 4.17
N ASP A 166 -10.30 13.51 4.50
CA ASP A 166 -10.19 14.83 3.89
C ASP A 166 -8.97 15.54 4.49
N VAL A 167 -7.94 15.75 3.68
CA VAL A 167 -6.68 16.38 4.13
C VAL A 167 -6.85 17.85 4.50
N ASN A 168 -7.84 18.54 3.92
CA ASN A 168 -8.06 19.97 4.16
C ASN A 168 -8.86 20.18 5.45
N GLN A 169 -9.86 19.32 5.67
CA GLN A 169 -10.72 19.38 6.86
C GLN A 169 -10.13 18.60 8.04
N VAL A 170 -9.12 17.75 7.79
CA VAL A 170 -8.51 16.84 8.77
C VAL A 170 -9.59 16.00 9.46
N SER A 171 -10.46 15.40 8.64
CA SER A 171 -11.61 14.63 9.11
C SER A 171 -11.75 13.32 8.35
N VAL A 172 -12.27 12.30 9.04
CA VAL A 172 -12.60 11.01 8.41
C VAL A 172 -13.85 11.20 7.56
N ILE A 173 -13.74 10.87 6.28
CA ILE A 173 -14.84 10.84 5.32
C ILE A 173 -15.59 9.51 5.44
N TYR A 174 -14.84 8.41 5.46
CA TYR A 174 -15.39 7.07 5.54
C TYR A 174 -14.41 6.12 6.21
N THR A 175 -14.92 5.09 6.87
CA THR A 175 -14.12 4.01 7.48
C THR A 175 -14.58 2.65 6.96
N LEU A 176 -13.66 1.95 6.32
CA LEU A 176 -13.82 0.58 5.86
C LEU A 176 -13.36 -0.37 6.98
N GLN A 177 -14.26 -1.27 7.42
CA GLN A 177 -13.91 -2.32 8.38
C GLN A 177 -13.13 -3.44 7.67
N THR A 178 -11.97 -3.80 8.21
CA THR A 178 -11.07 -4.76 7.60
C THR A 178 -11.05 -6.09 8.36
N ASP A 179 -10.37 -7.08 7.79
CA ASP A 179 -10.09 -8.37 8.44
C ASP A 179 -8.65 -8.78 8.14
N PHE A 180 -7.69 -7.98 8.64
CA PHE A 180 -6.27 -8.23 8.45
C PHE A 180 -5.88 -9.52 9.19
N ARG A 181 -5.46 -10.52 8.41
CA ARG A 181 -4.98 -11.81 8.91
C ARG A 181 -3.45 -11.90 8.96
N GLY A 182 -2.77 -10.85 8.51
CA GLY A 182 -1.32 -10.78 8.41
C GLY A 182 -0.82 -9.37 8.07
N PRO A 183 0.45 -9.25 7.66
CA PRO A 183 1.02 -7.98 7.23
C PRO A 183 0.31 -7.44 5.98
N VAL A 184 0.02 -6.13 5.99
CA VAL A 184 -0.55 -5.43 4.83
C VAL A 184 0.40 -4.37 4.30
N VAL A 185 0.29 -4.05 3.03
CA VAL A 185 1.05 -2.98 2.37
C VAL A 185 0.10 -1.98 1.72
N PRO A 186 0.45 -0.67 1.67
CA PRO A 186 -0.22 0.26 0.78
C PRO A 186 -0.28 -0.25 -0.65
N ALA A 187 -1.44 -0.12 -1.29
CA ALA A 187 -1.73 -0.71 -2.59
C ALA A 187 -2.49 0.27 -3.48
N PHE A 188 -2.10 0.35 -4.75
CA PHE A 188 -2.59 1.35 -5.68
C PHE A 188 -2.88 0.73 -7.05
N ALA A 189 -4.01 1.09 -7.65
CA ALA A 189 -4.35 0.75 -9.04
C ALA A 189 -4.75 2.01 -9.80
N LEU A 190 -4.28 2.13 -11.04
CA LEU A 190 -4.41 3.35 -11.83
C LEU A 190 -4.61 2.99 -13.31
N TRP A 191 -5.64 3.55 -13.95
CA TRP A 191 -5.95 3.27 -15.37
C TRP A 191 -5.78 4.48 -16.29
N ASP A 192 -5.48 5.65 -15.71
CA ASP A 192 -5.18 6.89 -16.42
C ASP A 192 -4.42 7.85 -15.48
N GLY A 193 -3.76 8.87 -16.04
CA GLY A 193 -3.11 9.91 -15.24
C GLY A 193 -1.93 9.42 -14.39
N GLU A 194 -1.77 10.02 -13.21
CA GLU A 194 -0.68 9.74 -12.27
C GLU A 194 -1.12 9.87 -10.81
N LEU A 195 -0.42 9.14 -9.95
CA LEU A 195 -0.58 9.13 -8.51
C LEU A 195 0.77 9.40 -7.85
N LEU A 196 0.78 10.23 -6.80
CA LEU A 196 1.95 10.50 -5.97
C LEU A 196 1.63 10.23 -4.50
N THR A 197 2.46 9.43 -3.85
CA THR A 197 2.33 9.08 -2.43
C THR A 197 3.18 10.02 -1.56
N HIS A 198 2.67 10.35 -0.37
CA HIS A 198 3.38 11.12 0.65
C HIS A 198 3.32 10.32 1.96
N SER A 199 4.41 9.62 2.27
CA SER A 199 4.55 8.72 3.42
C SER A 199 5.52 9.29 4.45
N GLY A 200 5.68 8.60 5.58
CA GLY A 200 6.50 9.07 6.71
C GLY A 200 5.86 10.20 7.52
N LEU A 201 4.56 10.41 7.34
CA LEU A 201 3.78 11.44 8.01
C LEU A 201 3.34 10.97 9.39
N GLU A 202 3.28 11.88 10.35
CA GLU A 202 2.58 11.62 11.61
C GLU A 202 1.07 11.62 11.38
N VAL A 203 0.32 10.88 12.21
CA VAL A 203 -1.14 10.97 12.20
C VAL A 203 -1.55 12.39 12.61
N PRO A 204 -2.30 13.13 11.78
CA PRO A 204 -2.77 14.47 12.11
C PRO A 204 -3.51 14.52 13.46
N LYS A 205 -3.28 15.59 14.22
CA LYS A 205 -4.03 15.83 15.46
C LYS A 205 -5.51 16.01 15.12
N GLY A 206 -6.38 15.25 15.76
CA GLY A 206 -7.84 15.29 15.54
C GLY A 206 -8.39 14.09 14.78
N LEU A 207 -7.52 13.21 14.26
CA LEU A 207 -7.87 11.92 13.68
C LEU A 207 -7.63 10.75 14.64
#